data_AF-A0A350RH40-F1
#
_entry.id   AF-A0A350RH40-F1
#
_cell.length_a   1.000
_cell.length_b   1.000
_cell.length_c   1.000
_cell.angle_alpha   90.00
_cell.angle_beta   90.00
_cell.angle_gamma   90.00
#
_symmetry.space_group_name_H-M   'P 1'
#
loop_
_entity.id
_entity.type
_entity.pdbx_description
1 polymer ?
#
loop_
_entity_poly.entity_id
_entity_poly.type
_entity_poly.pdbx_seq_one_letter_code
_entity_poly.pdbx_strand_id
1 'polypeptide(L)'
;MTSTLDIICPKTVTNEYLGGTIAFYGFCLFVTAGFLRSAVHLLLPDGGINSVASIIVFEGTPNPNDVIYMLQSGGGAFQMSFAALNFLVLWRYRSLIPLMLALMVMQQFFICMVQTIHPLTPDHYTYTPPAFVGAVPALIVLVILLYLAVRSAKTH
;
A
#
# COMPACT_ATOMS: atom_id res chain seq x y z
N MET A 1 13.04 0.07 -29.40
CA MET A 1 13.21 -0.01 -27.93
C MET A 1 11.90 0.39 -27.29
N THR A 2 11.33 -0.45 -26.44
CA THR A 2 10.10 -0.13 -25.69
C THR A 2 10.37 1.02 -24.73
N SER A 3 9.53 2.07 -24.75
CA SER A 3 9.72 3.21 -23.85
C SER A 3 9.40 2.83 -22.39
N THR A 4 9.91 3.57 -21.41
CA THR A 4 9.53 3.37 -20.00
C THR A 4 8.00 3.49 -19.81
N LEU A 5 7.37 4.40 -20.54
CA LEU A 5 5.93 4.63 -20.48
C LEU A 5 5.16 3.43 -21.04
N ASP A 6 5.62 2.82 -22.13
CA ASP A 6 4.97 1.63 -22.70
C ASP A 6 5.11 0.40 -21.77
N ILE A 7 6.10 0.38 -20.87
CA ILE A 7 6.27 -0.68 -19.86
C ILE A 7 5.34 -0.45 -18.66
N ILE A 8 5.27 0.78 -18.17
CA ILE A 8 4.44 1.13 -17.01
C ILE A 8 2.96 1.16 -17.40
N CYS A 9 2.62 1.72 -18.56
CA CYS A 9 1.26 1.87 -19.08
C CYS A 9 1.17 1.19 -20.47
N PRO A 10 1.13 -0.14 -20.53
CA PRO A 10 1.13 -0.86 -21.81
C PRO A 10 -0.16 -0.60 -22.59
N LYS A 11 -0.04 -0.45 -23.91
CA LYS A 11 -1.18 -0.28 -24.83
C LYS A 11 -2.04 -1.53 -24.94
N THR A 12 -1.46 -2.70 -24.71
CA THR A 12 -2.14 -3.99 -24.76
C THR A 12 -1.92 -4.71 -23.44
N VAL A 13 -3.01 -5.11 -22.79
CA VAL A 13 -2.97 -5.84 -21.52
C VAL A 13 -2.92 -7.34 -21.81
N THR A 14 -1.91 -8.01 -21.28
CA THR A 14 -1.69 -9.46 -21.42
C THR A 14 -1.42 -10.08 -20.06
N ASN A 15 -1.34 -11.41 -20.01
CA ASN A 15 -0.91 -12.13 -18.81
C ASN A 15 0.61 -12.41 -18.78
N GLU A 16 1.35 -11.81 -19.70
CA GLU A 16 2.81 -11.99 -19.83
C GLU A 16 3.53 -10.89 -19.06
N TYR A 17 4.38 -11.28 -18.12
CA TYR A 17 5.22 -10.36 -17.37
C TYR A 17 6.66 -10.44 -17.86
N LEU A 18 7.15 -9.34 -18.43
CA LEU A 18 8.52 -9.23 -18.97
C LEU A 18 9.52 -8.64 -17.96
N GLY A 19 9.07 -8.29 -16.75
CA GLY A 19 9.95 -7.74 -15.72
C GLY A 19 10.75 -8.83 -14.97
N GLY A 20 11.62 -8.40 -14.06
CA GLY A 20 12.52 -9.30 -13.35
C GLY A 20 11.83 -10.10 -12.25
N THR A 21 12.32 -11.32 -12.00
CA THR A 21 11.79 -12.24 -10.98
C THR A 21 11.76 -11.64 -9.57
N ILE A 22 12.76 -10.85 -9.21
CA ILE A 22 12.81 -10.15 -7.91
C ILE A 22 11.64 -9.17 -7.77
N ALA A 23 11.36 -8.40 -8.82
CA ALA A 23 10.26 -7.44 -8.81
C ALA A 23 8.89 -8.15 -8.75
N PHE A 24 8.74 -9.29 -9.42
CA PHE A 24 7.53 -10.11 -9.35
C PHE A 24 7.25 -10.62 -7.93
N TYR A 25 8.22 -11.28 -7.29
CA TYR A 25 8.00 -11.80 -5.93
C TYR A 25 7.88 -10.70 -4.88
N GLY A 26 8.63 -9.61 -5.03
CA GLY A 26 8.45 -8.42 -4.20
C GLY A 26 7.04 -7.86 -4.32
N PHE A 27 6.49 -7.76 -5.54
CA PHE A 27 5.11 -7.36 -5.76
C PHE A 27 4.13 -8.32 -5.06
N CYS A 28 4.26 -9.65 -5.22
CA CYS A 28 3.42 -10.62 -4.52
C CYS A 28 3.42 -10.43 -2.98
N LEU A 29 4.59 -10.15 -2.39
CA LEU A 29 4.72 -9.87 -0.96
C LEU A 29 3.94 -8.61 -0.57
N PHE A 30 4.10 -7.51 -1.31
CA PHE A 30 3.39 -6.25 -1.04
C PHE A 30 1.88 -6.38 -1.22
N VAL A 31 1.42 -7.12 -2.22
CA VAL A 31 -0.02 -7.40 -2.42
C VAL A 31 -0.59 -8.16 -1.22
N THR A 32 0.12 -9.20 -0.76
CA THR A 32 -0.30 -10.01 0.38
C THR A 32 -0.32 -9.19 1.67
N ALA A 33 0.75 -8.45 1.95
CA ALA A 33 0.82 -7.57 3.12
C ALA A 33 -0.25 -6.46 3.06
N GLY A 34 -0.53 -5.93 1.86
CA GLY A 34 -1.58 -4.96 1.61
C GLY A 34 -2.97 -5.50 1.94
N PHE A 35 -3.27 -6.72 1.50
CA PHE A 35 -4.51 -7.41 1.81
C PHE A 35 -4.71 -7.67 3.30
N LEU A 36 -3.68 -8.18 3.98
CA LEU A 36 -3.78 -8.44 5.42
C LEU A 36 -4.02 -7.15 6.20
N ARG A 37 -3.32 -6.07 5.85
CA ARG A 37 -3.51 -4.75 6.46
C ARG A 37 -4.89 -4.17 6.18
N SER A 38 -5.39 -4.28 4.95
CA SER A 38 -6.72 -3.78 4.62
C SER A 38 -7.83 -4.55 5.35
N ALA A 39 -7.67 -5.86 5.53
CA ALA A 39 -8.57 -6.68 6.33
C ALA A 39 -8.60 -6.21 7.79
N VAL A 40 -7.43 -5.95 8.40
CA VAL A 40 -7.32 -5.37 9.75
C VAL A 40 -8.08 -4.06 9.84
N HIS A 41 -7.86 -3.13 8.92
CA HIS A 41 -8.50 -1.82 8.95
C HIS A 41 -10.00 -1.86 8.72
N LEU A 42 -10.47 -2.79 7.90
CA LEU A 42 -11.88 -2.92 7.56
C LEU A 42 -12.69 -3.67 8.63
N LEU A 43 -12.13 -4.75 9.19
CA LEU A 43 -12.88 -5.76 9.95
C LEU A 43 -12.69 -5.69 11.46
N LEU A 44 -11.59 -5.11 11.97
CA LEU A 44 -11.44 -4.97 13.42
C LEU A 44 -12.42 -3.92 13.97
N PRO A 45 -12.97 -4.13 15.19
CA PRO A 45 -13.93 -3.19 15.78
C PRO A 45 -13.39 -1.76 15.94
N ASP A 46 -12.08 -1.61 16.16
CA ASP A 46 -11.39 -0.32 16.29
C ASP A 46 -10.67 0.11 14.98
N GLY A 47 -10.88 -0.62 13.88
CA GLY A 47 -10.14 -0.43 12.62
C GLY A 47 -8.62 -0.61 12.74
N GLY A 48 -8.15 -1.24 13.82
CA GLY A 48 -6.73 -1.32 14.16
C GLY A 48 -6.13 -0.02 14.72
N ILE A 49 -6.93 0.99 15.04
CA ILE A 49 -6.44 2.28 15.56
C ILE A 49 -5.75 2.10 16.92
N ASN A 50 -6.39 1.40 17.85
CA ASN A 50 -5.82 1.21 19.19
C ASN A 50 -5.00 -0.07 19.26
N SER A 51 -5.53 -1.16 18.71
CA SER A 51 -4.96 -2.51 18.79
C SER A 51 -3.71 -2.73 17.95
N VAL A 52 -3.51 -1.95 16.87
CA VAL A 52 -2.36 -2.10 15.95
C VAL A 52 -1.55 -0.82 15.84
N ALA A 53 -2.20 0.30 15.54
CA ALA A 53 -1.55 1.61 15.44
C ALA A 53 -1.26 2.22 16.81
N SER A 54 -1.68 1.57 17.91
CA SER A 54 -1.29 1.94 19.27
C SER A 54 -1.71 3.35 19.68
N ILE A 55 -2.67 3.94 18.96
CA ILE A 55 -3.23 5.25 19.27
C ILE A 55 -4.03 5.12 20.57
N ILE A 56 -3.97 6.12 21.45
CA ILE A 56 -4.71 6.11 22.70
C ILE A 56 -6.23 6.09 22.46
N VAL A 57 -6.99 5.63 23.45
CA VAL A 57 -8.45 5.79 23.45
C VAL A 57 -8.76 7.20 23.94
N PHE A 58 -9.50 7.97 23.13
CA PHE A 58 -9.87 9.34 23.49
C PHE A 58 -11.12 9.34 24.38
N GLU A 59 -11.11 10.12 25.46
CA GLU A 59 -12.27 10.33 26.33
C GLU A 59 -13.14 11.47 25.78
N GLY A 60 -14.48 11.33 25.84
CA GLY A 60 -15.41 12.37 25.39
C GLY A 60 -16.86 11.92 25.30
N THR A 61 -17.78 12.88 25.14
CA THR A 61 -19.22 12.61 24.92
C THR A 61 -19.77 13.53 23.82
N PRO A 62 -20.25 13.00 22.68
CA PRO A 62 -20.27 11.58 22.30
C PRO A 62 -18.86 10.97 22.18
N ASN A 63 -18.75 9.64 22.20
CA ASN A 63 -17.46 8.94 22.13
C ASN A 63 -16.73 9.32 20.82
N PRO A 64 -15.60 10.03 20.88
CA PRO A 64 -14.89 10.48 19.68
C PRO A 64 -14.33 9.32 18.85
N ASN A 65 -14.05 8.18 19.47
CA ASN A 65 -13.44 7.03 18.79
C ASN A 65 -14.37 6.41 17.75
N ASP A 66 -15.70 6.49 17.93
CA ASP A 66 -16.67 5.92 17.01
C ASP A 66 -16.51 6.51 15.59
N VAL A 67 -16.28 7.83 15.50
CA VAL A 67 -16.03 8.52 14.22
C VAL A 67 -14.67 8.13 13.64
N ILE A 68 -13.64 8.02 14.49
CA ILE A 68 -12.29 7.62 14.07
C ILE A 68 -12.30 6.20 13.49
N TYR A 69 -12.96 5.25 14.16
CA TYR A 69 -13.07 3.87 13.70
C TYR A 69 -13.89 3.77 12.41
N MET A 70 -14.99 4.51 12.29
CA MET A 70 -15.78 4.57 11.07
C MET A 70 -14.95 5.08 9.88
N LEU A 71 -14.21 6.19 10.05
CA LEU A 71 -13.34 6.73 9.00
C LEU A 71 -12.20 5.76 8.64
N GLN A 72 -11.59 5.12 9.65
CA GLN A 72 -10.54 4.13 9.43
C GLN A 72 -11.05 2.90 8.67
N SER A 73 -12.23 2.39 9.03
CA SER A 73 -12.88 1.27 8.34
C SER A 73 -13.23 1.61 6.90
N GLY A 74 -13.71 2.83 6.64
CA GLY A 74 -13.87 3.36 5.28
C GLY A 74 -12.55 3.38 4.49
N GLY A 75 -11.46 3.83 5.12
CA GLY A 75 -10.11 3.73 4.55
C GLY A 75 -9.68 2.29 4.26
N GLY A 76 -10.00 1.35 5.17
CA GLY A 76 -9.81 -0.08 5.00
C GLY A 76 -10.55 -0.65 3.78
N ALA A 77 -11.78 -0.19 3.52
CA ALA A 77 -12.57 -0.61 2.36
C ALA A 77 -11.91 -0.20 1.03
N PHE A 78 -11.39 1.03 0.94
CA PHE A 78 -10.61 1.47 -0.22
C PHE A 78 -9.33 0.65 -0.40
N GLN A 79 -8.60 0.39 0.68
CA GLN A 79 -7.41 -0.46 0.63
C GLN A 79 -7.73 -1.90 0.21
N MET A 80 -8.86 -2.45 0.66
CA MET A 80 -9.32 -3.79 0.29
C MET A 80 -9.66 -3.87 -1.21
N SER A 81 -10.33 -2.84 -1.73
CA SER A 81 -10.62 -2.73 -3.17
C SER A 81 -9.34 -2.68 -4.00
N PHE A 82 -8.34 -1.91 -3.55
CA PHE A 82 -7.04 -1.86 -4.20
C PHE A 82 -6.29 -3.20 -4.11
N ALA A 83 -6.34 -3.90 -2.98
CA ALA A 83 -5.76 -5.24 -2.83
C ALA A 83 -6.42 -6.25 -3.78
N ALA A 84 -7.75 -6.23 -3.91
CA ALA A 84 -8.49 -7.07 -4.85
C ALA A 84 -8.08 -6.82 -6.31
N LEU A 85 -7.90 -5.54 -6.70
CA LEU A 85 -7.37 -5.18 -8.02
C LEU A 85 -5.97 -5.76 -8.26
N ASN A 86 -5.10 -5.69 -7.25
CA ASN A 86 -3.75 -6.26 -7.35
C ASN A 86 -3.78 -7.79 -7.50
N PHE A 87 -4.66 -8.50 -6.79
CA PHE A 87 -4.84 -9.94 -6.99
C PHE A 87 -5.34 -10.27 -8.40
N LEU A 88 -6.27 -9.47 -8.95
CA LEU A 88 -6.74 -9.63 -10.32
C LEU A 88 -5.59 -9.47 -11.32
N VAL A 89 -4.70 -8.50 -11.09
CA VAL A 89 -3.48 -8.30 -11.90
C VAL A 89 -2.55 -9.51 -11.81
N LEU A 90 -2.30 -10.05 -10.61
CA LEU A 90 -1.49 -11.26 -10.41
C LEU A 90 -2.07 -12.49 -11.12
N TRP A 91 -3.40 -12.60 -11.16
CA TRP A 91 -4.09 -13.73 -11.75
C TRP A 91 -4.12 -13.66 -13.28
N ARG A 92 -4.51 -12.50 -13.84
CA ARG A 92 -4.94 -12.43 -15.25
C ARG A 92 -4.29 -11.34 -16.10
N TYR A 93 -3.70 -10.32 -15.50
CA TYR A 93 -3.21 -9.12 -16.20
C TYR A 93 -1.78 -8.76 -15.80
N ARG A 94 -0.89 -9.76 -15.71
CA ARG A 94 0.47 -9.57 -15.17
C ARG A 94 1.32 -8.54 -15.94
N SER A 95 0.96 -8.19 -17.17
CA SER A 95 1.59 -7.07 -17.89
C SER A 95 1.40 -5.71 -17.19
N LEU A 96 0.42 -5.59 -16.27
CA LEU A 96 0.14 -4.39 -15.48
C LEU A 96 0.92 -4.32 -14.16
N ILE A 97 1.74 -5.31 -13.81
CA ILE A 97 2.53 -5.28 -12.56
C ILE A 97 3.37 -4.00 -12.42
N PRO A 98 4.07 -3.50 -13.47
CA PRO A 98 4.79 -2.23 -13.38
C PRO A 98 3.88 -1.03 -13.06
N LEU A 99 2.66 -0.99 -13.62
CA LEU A 99 1.65 0.02 -13.28
C LEU A 99 1.28 -0.05 -11.80
N MET A 100 0.99 -1.25 -11.31
CA MET A 100 0.57 -1.46 -9.92
C MET A 100 1.68 -1.10 -8.93
N LEU A 101 2.94 -1.41 -9.24
CA LEU A 101 4.10 -0.95 -8.47
C LEU A 101 4.20 0.58 -8.46
N ALA A 102 3.96 1.25 -9.58
CA ALA A 102 3.95 2.72 -9.64
C ALA A 102 2.82 3.33 -8.79
N LEU A 103 1.61 2.75 -8.82
CA LEU A 103 0.50 3.16 -7.97
C LEU A 103 0.79 2.93 -6.48
N MET A 104 1.44 1.82 -6.13
CA MET A 104 1.89 1.55 -4.76
C MET A 104 2.95 2.56 -4.29
N VAL A 105 3.92 2.92 -5.14
CA VAL A 105 4.90 3.99 -4.85
C VAL A 105 4.18 5.30 -4.57
N MET A 106 3.23 5.69 -5.43
CA MET A 106 2.45 6.92 -5.27
C MET A 106 1.64 6.91 -3.97
N GLN A 107 0.94 5.80 -3.68
CA GLN A 107 0.18 5.65 -2.44
C GLN A 107 1.10 5.79 -1.22
N GLN A 108 2.24 5.09 -1.21
CA GLN A 108 3.16 5.13 -0.08
C GLN A 108 3.81 6.51 0.08
N PHE A 109 4.08 7.21 -1.02
CA PHE A 109 4.53 8.60 -1.01
C PHE A 109 3.48 9.52 -0.34
N PHE A 110 2.20 9.38 -0.67
CA PHE A 110 1.15 10.15 -0.01
C PHE A 110 1.01 9.82 1.48
N ILE A 111 1.23 8.57 1.90
CA ILE A 111 1.27 8.23 3.32
C ILE A 111 2.41 8.98 4.03
N CYS A 112 3.62 8.98 3.46
CA CYS A 112 4.74 9.75 4.01
C CYS A 112 4.41 11.25 4.09
N MET A 113 3.72 11.79 3.09
CA MET A 113 3.29 13.19 3.06
C MET A 113 2.21 13.49 4.13
N VAL A 114 1.26 12.59 4.37
CA VAL A 114 0.26 12.76 5.43
C VAL A 114 0.94 12.81 6.81
N GLN A 115 1.95 11.96 7.03
CA GLN A 115 2.71 11.97 8.28
C GLN A 115 3.49 13.27 8.53
N THR A 116 3.83 14.03 7.47
CA THR A 116 4.52 15.32 7.60
C THR A 116 3.56 16.50 7.67
N ILE A 117 2.43 16.47 6.95
CA ILE A 117 1.42 17.54 6.95
C ILE A 117 0.53 17.48 8.20
N HIS A 118 0.21 16.27 8.66
CA HIS A 118 -0.64 16.01 9.83
C HIS A 118 0.08 15.11 10.84
N PRO A 119 1.20 15.57 11.42
CA PRO A 119 1.96 14.76 12.35
C PRO A 119 1.18 14.58 13.66
N LEU A 120 1.09 13.33 14.12
CA LEU A 120 0.68 13.04 15.50
C LEU A 120 1.91 13.11 16.41
N THR A 121 1.72 13.62 17.63
CA THR A 121 2.78 13.68 18.66
C THR A 121 2.85 12.37 19.45
N PRO A 122 3.95 12.11 20.20
CA PRO A 122 4.05 10.95 21.07
C PRO A 122 2.88 10.76 22.04
N ASP A 123 2.24 11.85 22.48
CA ASP A 123 1.09 11.81 23.40
C ASP A 123 -0.15 11.13 22.81
N HIS A 124 -0.20 10.96 21.49
CA HIS A 124 -1.29 10.25 20.81
C HIS A 124 -1.10 8.74 20.80
N TYR A 125 0.05 8.23 21.26
CA TYR A 125 0.42 6.81 21.16
C TYR A 125 0.80 6.21 22.51
N THR A 126 0.46 4.93 22.70
CA THR A 126 0.95 4.12 23.82
C THR A 126 2.38 3.64 23.59
N TYR A 127 2.77 3.42 22.34
CA TYR A 127 4.14 3.18 21.88
C TYR A 127 4.27 3.49 20.39
N THR A 128 5.50 3.62 19.88
CA THR A 128 5.74 3.98 18.47
C THR A 128 5.13 2.94 17.52
N PRO A 129 4.22 3.34 16.60
CA PRO A 129 3.55 2.39 15.71
C PRO A 129 4.53 1.80 14.69
N PRO A 130 4.48 0.48 14.41
CA PRO A 130 5.33 -0.14 13.40
C PRO A 130 5.18 0.50 12.00
N ALA A 131 3.96 0.92 11.65
CA ALA A 131 3.67 1.54 10.36
C ALA A 131 4.33 2.92 10.20
N PHE A 132 4.58 3.64 11.31
CA PHE A 132 5.28 4.92 11.28
C PHE A 132 6.75 4.72 10.89
N VAL A 133 7.44 3.79 11.56
CA VAL A 133 8.85 3.47 11.30
C VAL A 133 9.04 2.83 9.92
N GLY A 134 8.09 2.00 9.48
CA GLY A 134 8.17 1.27 8.22
C GLY A 134 7.83 2.07 6.95
N ALA A 135 7.28 3.30 7.06
CA ALA A 135 6.75 4.04 5.92
C ALA A 135 7.82 4.39 4.86
N VAL A 136 8.92 5.00 5.29
CA VAL A 136 10.03 5.37 4.38
C VAL A 136 10.78 4.15 3.83
N PRO A 137 11.15 3.14 4.65
CA PRO A 137 11.71 1.89 4.15
C PRO A 137 10.82 1.21 3.08
N ALA A 138 9.50 1.15 3.30
CA ALA A 138 8.57 0.57 2.34
C ALA A 138 8.57 1.34 1.01
N LEU A 139 8.61 2.68 1.05
CA LEU A 139 8.69 3.52 -0.15
C LEU A 139 9.96 3.23 -0.95
N ILE A 140 11.11 3.14 -0.27
CA ILE A 140 12.40 2.85 -0.92
C ILE A 140 12.37 1.48 -1.61
N VAL A 141 11.86 0.46 -0.91
CA VAL A 141 11.75 -0.89 -1.48
C VAL A 141 10.82 -0.89 -2.70
N LEU A 142 9.66 -0.23 -2.64
CA LEU A 142 8.74 -0.14 -3.77
C LEU A 142 9.36 0.56 -4.99
N VAL A 143 10.12 1.64 -4.78
CA VAL A 143 10.86 2.33 -5.85
C VAL A 143 11.90 1.42 -6.49
N ILE A 144 12.63 0.65 -5.68
CA ILE A 144 13.61 -0.34 -6.18
C ILE A 144 12.90 -1.43 -7.00
N LEU A 145 11.78 -1.98 -6.50
CA LEU A 145 11.02 -3.00 -7.22
C LEU A 145 10.48 -2.48 -8.56
N LEU A 146 9.95 -1.24 -8.60
CA LEU A 146 9.52 -0.60 -9.83
C LEU A 146 10.69 -0.43 -10.81
N TYR A 147 11.83 0.06 -10.33
CA TYR A 147 13.03 0.20 -11.14
C TYR A 147 13.47 -1.15 -11.76
N LEU A 148 13.50 -2.22 -10.96
CA LEU A 148 13.86 -3.55 -11.42
C LEU A 148 12.84 -4.10 -12.43
N ALA A 149 11.53 -3.89 -12.20
CA ALA A 149 10.48 -4.28 -13.14
C ALA A 149 10.69 -3.63 -14.51
N VAL A 150 10.95 -2.32 -14.54
CA VAL A 150 11.16 -1.57 -15.79
C VAL A 150 12.48 -1.94 -16.46
N ARG A 151 13.57 -2.08 -15.69
CA ARG A 151 14.90 -2.39 -16.24
C ARG A 151 14.91 -3.76 -16.94
N SER A 152 14.38 -4.79 -16.29
CA SER A 152 14.34 -6.14 -16.86
C SER A 152 13.43 -6.23 -18.09
N ALA A 153 12.32 -5.50 -18.11
CA ALA A 153 11.45 -5.47 -19.29
C ALA A 153 12.10 -4.84 -20.52
N LYS A 154 13.14 -4.00 -20.36
CA LYS A 154 13.91 -3.43 -21.48
C LYS A 154 14.94 -4.38 -22.07
N THR A 155 15.29 -5.46 -21.35
CA THR A 155 16.26 -6.46 -21.82
C THR A 155 15.62 -7.61 -22.60
N HIS A 156 14.29 -7.64 -22.67
CA HIS A 156 13.49 -8.54 -23.50
C HIS A 156 12.97 -7.81 -24.74
#